data_AF-A0A9D6RIS6-F1
#
_entry.id   AF-A0A9D6RIS6-F1
#
_cell.length_a   1.000
_cell.length_b   1.000
_cell.length_c   1.000
_cell.angle_alpha   90.00
_cell.angle_beta   90.00
_cell.angle_gamma   90.00
#
_symmetry.space_group_name_H-M   'P 1'
#
loop_
_entity.id
_entity.type
_entity.pdbx_description
1 polymer ?
#
loop_
_entity_poly.entity_id
_entity_poly.type
_entity_poly.pdbx_seq_one_letter_code
_entity_poly.pdbx_strand_id
1 'polypeptide(L)'
;MSLWGRCRRWLAEVSPSCQQAARAQSARLDGSLSRSASLGLWIHLVLCRWCRRYGRQIRSIREQMKKHPEKAHAGVPDALRSEAKERLKEILRKPPAED
;
A
#
# COMPACT_ATOMS: atom_id res chain seq x y z
N MET A 1 2.43 -40.34 -0.07
CA MET A 1 1.95 -38.93 0.06
C MET A 1 2.45 -38.11 -1.12
N SER A 2 1.56 -37.73 -2.04
CA SER A 2 1.94 -37.08 -3.30
C SER A 2 2.57 -35.69 -3.05
N LEU A 3 3.56 -35.35 -3.87
CA LEU A 3 4.17 -34.01 -3.94
C LEU A 3 3.11 -32.90 -4.12
N TRP A 4 1.98 -33.24 -4.75
CA TRP A 4 0.88 -32.31 -5.01
C TRP A 4 0.13 -31.84 -3.75
N GLY A 5 -0.07 -32.75 -2.78
CA GLY A 5 -0.73 -32.41 -1.51
C GLY A 5 0.13 -31.51 -0.62
N ARG A 6 1.46 -31.70 -0.66
CA ARG A 6 2.43 -30.85 0.07
C ARG A 6 2.52 -29.45 -0.53
N CYS A 7 2.59 -29.32 -1.86
CA CYS A 7 2.57 -28.01 -2.53
C CYS A 7 1.29 -27.22 -2.21
N ARG A 8 0.12 -27.87 -2.19
CA ARG A 8 -1.15 -27.17 -1.92
C ARG A 8 -1.26 -26.65 -0.48
N ARG A 9 -0.73 -27.40 0.50
CA ARG A 9 -0.70 -26.98 1.90
C ARG A 9 0.32 -25.85 2.12
N TRP A 10 1.51 -25.97 1.55
CA TRP A 10 2.53 -24.93 1.61
C TRP A 10 2.08 -23.60 0.96
N LEU A 11 1.36 -23.66 -0.16
CA LEU A 11 0.76 -22.47 -0.80
C LEU A 11 -0.27 -21.75 0.08
N ALA A 12 -0.98 -22.49 0.93
CA ALA A 12 -1.92 -21.90 1.88
C ALA A 12 -1.22 -21.28 3.10
N GLU A 13 -0.10 -21.86 3.55
CA GLU A 13 0.71 -21.34 4.66
C GLU A 13 1.49 -20.08 4.28
N VAL A 14 2.00 -20.00 3.05
CA VAL A 14 2.75 -18.82 2.56
C VAL A 14 1.83 -17.69 2.07
N SER A 15 0.56 -18.00 1.78
CA SER A 15 -0.41 -17.01 1.34
C SER A 15 -0.90 -16.17 2.53
N PRO A 16 -0.80 -14.84 2.49
CA PRO A 16 -1.40 -13.97 3.50
C PRO A 16 -2.93 -14.16 3.57
N SER A 17 -3.54 -13.68 4.65
CA SER A 17 -5.01 -13.57 4.74
C SER A 17 -5.54 -12.52 3.75
N CYS A 18 -6.83 -12.57 3.41
CA CYS A 18 -7.44 -11.58 2.52
C CYS A 18 -7.26 -10.13 3.03
N GLN A 19 -7.35 -9.91 4.34
CA GLN A 19 -7.13 -8.60 4.96
C GLN A 19 -5.68 -8.14 4.79
N GLN A 20 -4.71 -9.01 5.05
CA GLN A 20 -3.29 -8.73 4.85
C GLN A 20 -2.98 -8.49 3.37
N ALA A 21 -3.57 -9.26 2.46
CA ALA A 21 -3.45 -9.06 1.02
C ALA A 21 -4.06 -7.72 0.56
N ALA A 22 -5.17 -7.27 1.14
CA ALA A 22 -5.74 -5.96 0.84
C ALA A 22 -4.81 -4.83 1.29
N ARG A 23 -4.29 -4.91 2.52
CA ARG A 23 -3.30 -3.95 3.05
C ARG A 23 -2.02 -3.92 2.21
N ALA A 24 -1.50 -5.09 1.84
CA ALA A 24 -0.32 -5.19 0.99
C ALA A 24 -0.56 -4.61 -0.42
N GLN A 25 -1.77 -4.77 -0.98
CA GLN A 25 -2.11 -4.12 -2.24
C GLN A 25 -2.12 -2.59 -2.14
N SER A 26 -2.58 -2.03 -1.03
CA SER A 26 -2.51 -0.58 -0.77
C SER A 26 -1.06 -0.13 -0.59
N ALA A 27 -0.31 -0.76 0.29
CA ALA A 27 1.09 -0.40 0.57
C ALA A 27 1.99 -0.52 -0.69
N ARG A 28 1.71 -1.47 -1.58
CA ARG A 28 2.40 -1.58 -2.88
C ARG A 28 2.19 -0.34 -3.76
N LEU A 29 1.02 0.29 -3.69
CA LEU A 29 0.76 1.52 -4.43
C LEU A 29 1.53 2.70 -3.86
N ASP A 30 1.77 2.70 -2.55
CA ASP A 30 2.52 3.72 -1.82
C ASP A 30 4.05 3.51 -1.87
N GLY A 31 4.51 2.43 -2.52
CA GLY A 31 5.94 2.14 -2.72
C GLY A 31 6.64 1.51 -1.51
N SER A 32 5.90 1.12 -0.47
CA SER A 32 6.46 0.68 0.82
C SER A 32 6.52 -0.85 1.02
N LEU A 33 6.33 -1.64 -0.04
CA LEU A 33 6.25 -3.10 0.08
C LEU A 33 7.61 -3.79 -0.06
N SER A 34 7.95 -4.65 0.90
CA SER A 34 9.13 -5.52 0.81
C SER A 34 8.99 -6.59 -0.27
N ARG A 35 10.12 -7.10 -0.77
CA ARG A 35 10.16 -8.12 -1.84
C ARG A 35 9.50 -9.44 -1.42
N SER A 36 9.67 -9.85 -0.17
CA SER A 36 9.03 -11.06 0.39
C SER A 36 7.51 -10.91 0.50
N ALA A 37 7.03 -9.75 0.96
CA ALA A 37 5.60 -9.45 1.01
C ALA A 37 4.96 -9.40 -0.40
N SER A 38 5.72 -8.97 -1.41
CA SER A 38 5.28 -8.99 -2.81
C SER A 38 5.04 -10.41 -3.32
N LEU A 39 5.90 -11.37 -2.96
CA LEU A 39 5.76 -12.77 -3.38
C LEU A 39 4.53 -13.42 -2.74
N GLY A 40 4.35 -13.28 -1.43
CA GLY A 40 3.16 -13.80 -0.73
C GLY A 40 1.86 -13.20 -1.29
N LEU A 41 1.86 -11.89 -1.56
CA LEU A 41 0.72 -11.24 -2.21
C LEU A 41 0.46 -11.80 -3.62
N TRP A 42 1.48 -12.05 -4.42
CA TRP A 42 1.32 -12.63 -5.75
C TRP A 42 0.65 -14.00 -5.68
N ILE A 43 1.11 -14.87 -4.77
CA ILE A 43 0.51 -16.19 -4.52
C ILE A 43 -0.97 -16.05 -4.14
N HIS A 44 -1.29 -15.18 -3.17
CA HIS A 44 -2.67 -14.94 -2.76
C HIS A 44 -3.55 -14.48 -3.93
N LEU A 45 -3.04 -13.59 -4.79
CA LEU A 45 -3.78 -13.11 -5.94
C LEU A 45 -3.99 -14.18 -7.01
N VAL A 46 -3.17 -15.22 -7.10
CA VAL A 46 -3.44 -16.37 -7.98
C VAL A 46 -4.62 -17.20 -7.45
N LEU A 47 -4.75 -17.32 -6.13
CA LEU A 47 -5.77 -18.14 -5.48
C LEU A 47 -7.11 -17.41 -5.25
N CYS A 48 -7.08 -16.11 -4.94
CA CYS A 48 -8.25 -15.34 -4.51
C CYS A 48 -8.75 -14.37 -5.60
N ARG A 49 -9.89 -14.70 -6.21
CA ARG A 49 -10.52 -13.86 -7.26
C ARG A 49 -10.99 -12.49 -6.73
N TRP A 50 -11.42 -12.40 -5.48
CA TRP A 50 -11.91 -11.17 -4.87
C TRP A 50 -10.78 -10.16 -4.63
N CYS A 51 -9.65 -10.62 -4.09
CA CYS A 51 -8.48 -9.76 -3.92
C CYS A 51 -7.92 -9.28 -5.26
N ARG A 52 -8.00 -10.08 -6.34
CA ARG A 52 -7.69 -9.60 -7.71
C ARG A 52 -8.63 -8.48 -8.16
N ARG A 53 -9.94 -8.61 -7.90
CA ARG A 53 -10.93 -7.58 -8.24
C ARG A 53 -10.65 -6.28 -7.50
N TYR A 54 -10.44 -6.37 -6.18
CA TYR A 54 -10.06 -5.22 -5.36
C TYR A 54 -8.80 -4.52 -5.91
N GLY A 55 -7.77 -5.29 -6.25
CA GLY A 55 -6.54 -4.76 -6.85
C GLY A 55 -6.77 -3.94 -8.13
N ARG A 56 -7.70 -4.37 -9.00
CA ARG A 56 -8.05 -3.61 -10.20
C ARG A 56 -8.77 -2.30 -9.86
N GLN A 57 -9.67 -2.33 -8.88
CA GLN A 57 -10.42 -1.14 -8.44
C GLN A 57 -9.47 -0.08 -7.88
N ILE A 58 -8.61 -0.45 -6.93
CA ILE A 58 -7.72 0.51 -6.27
C ILE A 58 -6.65 1.09 -7.23
N ARG A 59 -6.19 0.30 -8.21
CA ARG A 59 -5.32 0.81 -9.29
C ARG A 59 -6.04 1.83 -10.17
N SER A 60 -7.27 1.54 -10.58
CA SER A 60 -8.05 2.46 -11.39
C SER A 60 -8.30 3.79 -10.66
N ILE A 61 -8.62 3.74 -9.36
CA ILE A 61 -8.75 4.95 -8.54
C ILE A 61 -7.44 5.74 -8.54
N ARG A 62 -6.30 5.09 -8.27
CA ARG A 62 -5.00 5.78 -8.22
C ARG A 62 -4.58 6.36 -9.57
N GLU A 63 -4.86 5.68 -10.67
CA GLU A 63 -4.61 6.19 -12.02
C GLU A 63 -5.47 7.41 -12.34
N GLN A 64 -6.75 7.40 -11.96
CA GLN A 64 -7.63 8.55 -12.13
C GLN A 64 -7.17 9.75 -11.30
N MET A 65 -6.77 9.53 -10.05
CA MET A 65 -6.20 10.59 -9.19
C MET A 65 -4.92 11.18 -9.79
N LYS A 66 -4.04 10.35 -10.37
CA LYS A 66 -2.82 10.83 -11.05
C LYS A 66 -3.10 11.62 -12.32
N LYS A 67 -4.19 11.34 -13.05
CA LYS A 67 -4.56 12.04 -14.29
C LYS A 67 -5.22 13.40 -14.06
N HIS A 68 -5.77 13.62 -12.86
CA HIS A 68 -6.45 14.86 -12.50
C HIS A 68 -5.92 15.44 -11.18
N PRO A 69 -4.62 15.78 -11.09
CA PRO A 69 -4.05 16.39 -9.89
C PRO A 69 -4.79 17.68 -9.49
N GLU A 70 -5.30 18.45 -10.46
CA GLU A 70 -6.07 19.68 -10.25
C GLU A 70 -7.41 19.45 -9.54
N LYS A 71 -8.02 18.26 -9.71
CA LYS A 71 -9.26 17.89 -9.03
C LYS A 71 -9.02 17.22 -7.68
N ALA A 72 -7.86 16.59 -7.49
CA ALA A 72 -7.48 15.99 -6.22
C ALA A 72 -7.28 17.05 -5.12
N HIS A 73 -6.86 18.26 -5.50
CA HIS A 73 -6.63 19.40 -4.60
C HIS A 73 -7.65 20.53 -4.78
N ALA A 74 -8.74 20.31 -5.51
CA ALA A 74 -9.78 21.33 -5.70
C ALA A 74 -10.35 21.76 -4.33
N GLY A 75 -9.99 22.96 -3.88
CA GLY A 75 -10.38 23.54 -2.60
C GLY A 75 -9.34 23.45 -1.47
N VAL A 76 -8.18 22.83 -1.69
CA VAL A 76 -7.06 22.83 -0.74
C VAL A 76 -5.94 23.70 -1.30
N PRO A 77 -5.55 24.80 -0.63
CA PRO A 77 -4.40 25.59 -1.04
C PRO A 77 -3.15 24.72 -1.13
N ASP A 78 -2.48 24.75 -2.29
CA ASP A 78 -1.25 23.99 -2.56
C ASP A 78 -0.10 24.40 -1.62
N ALA A 79 -0.24 25.56 -0.97
CA ALA A 79 0.62 26.04 0.08
C ALA A 79 0.04 25.74 1.47
N LEU A 80 0.83 25.05 2.31
CA LEU A 80 0.63 25.07 3.76
C LEU A 80 0.44 26.51 4.24
N ARG A 81 -0.53 26.74 5.14
CA ARG A 81 -0.67 28.01 5.85
C ARG A 81 0.67 28.38 6.50
N SER A 82 1.00 29.67 6.53
CA SER A 82 2.25 30.19 7.11
C SER A 82 2.53 29.64 8.50
N GLU A 83 1.50 29.60 9.36
CA GLU A 83 1.54 29.03 10.70
C GLU A 83 1.97 27.55 10.72
N ALA A 84 1.44 26.73 9.80
CA ALA A 84 1.80 25.32 9.70
C ALA A 84 3.25 25.14 9.23
N LYS A 85 3.75 26.03 8.35
CA LYS A 85 5.16 26.03 7.92
C LYS A 85 6.10 26.41 9.06
N GLU A 86 5.74 27.37 9.90
CA GLU A 86 6.55 27.76 11.06
C GLU A 86 6.67 26.63 12.08
N ARG A 87 5.55 25.99 12.42
CA ARG A 87 5.56 24.81 13.32
C ARG A 87 6.47 23.69 12.82
N LEU A 88 6.44 23.41 11.51
CA LEU A 88 7.30 22.42 10.87
C LEU A 88 8.79 22.80 10.94
N LYS A 89 9.13 24.08 10.71
CA LYS A 89 10.50 24.57 10.82
C LYS A 89 11.02 24.45 12.25
N GLU A 90 10.19 24.73 13.26
CA GLU A 90 10.59 24.64 14.66
C GLU A 90 10.91 23.19 15.07
N ILE A 91 10.08 22.23 14.64
CA ILE A 91 10.33 20.80 14.87
C ILE A 91 11.63 20.35 14.21
N LEU A 92 11.91 20.76 12.97
CA LEU A 92 13.15 20.40 12.27
C LEU A 92 14.39 21.09 12.85
N ARG A 93 14.24 22.25 13.50
CA ARG A 93 15.34 22.97 14.15
C ARG A 93 15.72 22.35 15.49
N LYS A 94 14.79 21.67 16.17
CA LYS A 94 15.10 20.94 17.39
C LYS A 94 15.81 19.63 17.00
N PRO A 95 17.10 19.44 17.36
CA PRO A 95 17.74 18.15 17.16
C PRO A 95 16.90 17.07 17.88
N PRO A 96 16.78 15.86 17.32
CA PRO A 96 16.08 14.79 18.01
C PRO A 96 16.67 14.68 19.42
N ALA A 97 15.82 14.69 20.44
CA ALA A 97 16.26 14.33 21.78
C ALA A 97 16.81 12.91 21.67
N GLU A 98 18.13 12.78 21.85
CA GLU A 98 18.79 11.49 22.00
C GLU A 98 18.34 10.93 23.36
N ASP A 99 17.49 9.91 23.31
CA ASP A 99 17.19 8.99 24.41
C ASP A 99 17.90 7.65 24.14
#